data_AF-A0A3D2VXU9-F1
#
_entry.id   AF-A0A3D2VXU9-F1
#
_cell.length_a   1.000
_cell.length_b   1.000
_cell.length_c   1.000
_cell.angle_alpha   90.00
_cell.angle_beta   90.00
_cell.angle_gamma   90.00
#
_symmetry.space_group_name_H-M   'P 1'
#
loop_
_entity.id
_entity.type
_entity.pdbx_description
1 polymer ?
#
loop_
_entity_poly.entity_id
_entity_poly.type
_entity_poly.pdbx_seq_one_letter_code
_entity_poly.pdbx_strand_id
1 'polypeptide(L)'
;MTAFLTVFLSVFIAELGDKTQIATALFAADEGRSKLLVFLASSCALVASAGIATIAGSIAREFVEGPMLKLVAGAGFIAIGAFILWGALKPA
;
A
#
# COMPACT_ATOMS: atom_id res chain seq x y z
N MET A 1 -23.53 -5.78 1.74
CA MET A 1 -22.52 -4.82 1.24
C MET A 1 -22.06 -5.30 -0.12
N THR A 2 -21.98 -4.43 -1.14
CA THR A 2 -21.46 -4.82 -2.45
C THR A 2 -19.95 -5.10 -2.37
N ALA A 3 -19.43 -6.01 -3.20
CA ALA A 3 -18.00 -6.36 -3.21
C ALA A 3 -17.11 -5.12 -3.39
N PHE A 4 -17.52 -4.20 -4.26
CA PHE A 4 -16.87 -2.90 -4.45
C PHE A 4 -16.70 -2.12 -3.15
N LEU A 5 -17.78 -1.95 -2.37
CA LEU A 5 -17.73 -1.15 -1.14
C LEU A 5 -16.87 -1.80 -0.07
N THR A 6 -16.84 -3.14 -0.04
CA THR A 6 -15.98 -3.90 0.87
C THR A 6 -14.51 -3.64 0.55
N VAL A 7 -14.11 -3.80 -0.71
CA VAL A 7 -12.73 -3.56 -1.15
C VAL A 7 -12.33 -2.10 -0.94
N PHE A 8 -13.19 -1.16 -1.35
CA PHE A 8 -12.94 0.28 -1.20
C PHE A 8 -12.71 0.65 0.26
N LEU A 9 -13.63 0.30 1.17
CA LEU A 9 -13.51 0.66 2.58
C LEU A 9 -12.32 -0.02 3.25
N SER A 10 -12.05 -1.29 2.93
CA SER A 10 -10.88 -1.99 3.47
C SER A 10 -9.57 -1.34 3.06
N VAL A 11 -9.39 -1.05 1.77
CA VAL A 11 -8.15 -0.39 1.27
C VAL A 11 -8.08 1.04 1.77
N PHE A 12 -9.18 1.80 1.70
CA PHE A 12 -9.22 3.19 2.16
C PHE A 12 -8.79 3.31 3.63
N ILE A 13 -9.37 2.51 4.52
CA ILE A 13 -9.01 2.52 5.95
C ILE A 13 -7.57 2.05 6.17
N ALA A 14 -7.11 1.03 5.43
CA ALA A 14 -5.75 0.51 5.57
C ALA A 14 -4.66 1.52 5.14
N GLU A 15 -4.95 2.35 4.15
CA GLU A 15 -4.01 3.35 3.63
C GLU A 15 -4.03 4.66 4.45
N LEU A 16 -5.10 4.94 5.21
CA LEU A 16 -5.22 6.19 5.98
C LEU A 16 -4.09 6.34 7.00
N GLY A 17 -3.32 7.42 6.85
CA GLY A 17 -2.21 7.74 7.75
C GLY A 17 -0.92 6.99 7.47
N ASP A 18 -0.81 6.30 6.32
CA ASP A 18 0.46 5.71 5.90
C ASP A 18 1.54 6.78 5.62
N LYS A 19 2.80 6.36 5.69
CA LYS A 19 3.99 7.15 5.38
C LYS A 19 3.89 7.83 4.01
N THR A 20 3.28 7.19 3.02
CA THR A 20 3.05 7.78 1.70
C THR A 20 2.12 8.99 1.74
N GLN A 21 1.08 8.97 2.58
CA GLN A 21 0.16 10.10 2.75
C GLN A 21 0.81 11.25 3.53
N ILE A 22 1.61 10.96 4.55
CA ILE A 22 2.41 11.97 5.26
C ILE A 22 3.40 12.64 4.29
N ALA A 23 4.11 11.86 3.47
CA ALA A 23 5.01 12.40 2.45
C ALA A 23 4.27 13.26 1.41
N THR A 24 3.08 12.83 0.97
CA THR A 24 2.22 13.60 0.06
C THR A 24 1.79 14.92 0.68
N ALA A 25 1.40 14.93 1.95
CA ALA A 25 1.05 16.14 2.69
C ALA A 25 2.23 17.10 2.80
N LEU A 26 3.44 16.59 3.09
CA LEU A 26 4.67 17.39 3.12
C LEU A 26 4.99 17.99 1.75
N PHE A 27 4.85 17.23 0.66
CA PHE A 27 5.03 17.78 -0.70
C PHE A 27 3.97 18.82 -1.07
N ALA A 28 2.75 18.71 -0.55
CA ALA A 28 1.70 19.70 -0.78
C ALA A 28 1.87 20.97 0.08
N ALA A 29 2.62 20.88 1.18
CA ALA A 29 2.94 22.00 2.05
C ALA A 29 4.15 22.84 1.55
N ASP A 30 4.98 22.27 0.67
CA ASP A 30 6.07 22.97 0.00
C ASP A 30 5.53 24.03 -0.99
N GLU A 31 5.78 25.31 -0.70
CA GLU A 31 5.27 26.45 -1.47
C GLU A 31 5.75 26.46 -2.94
N GLY A 32 6.84 25.75 -3.26
CA GLY A 32 7.36 25.64 -4.62
C GLY A 32 6.62 24.65 -5.52
N ARG A 33 5.62 23.91 -5.00
CA ARG A 33 4.95 22.83 -5.74
C ARG A 33 3.46 23.10 -5.96
N SER A 34 2.98 22.78 -7.15
CA SER A 34 1.54 22.81 -7.45
C SER A 34 0.82 21.71 -6.67
N LYS A 35 -0.15 22.09 -5.82
CA LYS A 35 -0.99 21.17 -5.05
C LYS A 35 -1.74 20.18 -5.94
N LEU A 36 -2.20 20.64 -7.11
CA LEU A 36 -2.84 19.77 -8.11
C LEU A 36 -1.87 18.75 -8.69
N LEU A 37 -0.62 19.16 -8.95
CA LEU A 37 0.40 18.24 -9.43
C LEU A 37 0.70 17.17 -8.38
N VAL A 38 0.86 17.56 -7.11
CA VAL A 38 1.10 16.62 -6.00
C VAL A 38 -0.06 15.64 -5.88
N PHE A 39 -1.31 16.12 -5.89
CA PHE A 39 -2.49 15.26 -5.82
C PHE A 39 -2.58 14.27 -6.98
N LEU A 40 -2.36 14.72 -8.22
CA LEU A 40 -2.41 13.86 -9.40
C LEU A 40 -1.27 12.83 -9.38
N ALA A 41 -0.06 13.24 -9.04
CA ALA A 41 1.09 12.35 -8.98
C ALA A 41 0.89 11.26 -7.90
N SER A 42 0.47 11.64 -6.69
CA SER A 42 0.22 10.67 -5.60
C SER A 42 -0.94 9.74 -5.93
N SER A 43 -2.01 10.26 -6.55
CA SER A 43 -3.17 9.45 -6.95
C SER A 43 -2.80 8.45 -8.04
N CYS A 44 -2.05 8.87 -9.07
CA CYS A 44 -1.56 7.99 -10.11
C CYS A 44 -0.65 6.89 -9.53
N ALA A 45 0.23 7.23 -8.59
CA ALA A 45 1.08 6.25 -7.92
C ALA A 45 0.25 5.22 -7.13
N LEU A 46 -0.77 5.67 -6.39
CA LEU A 46 -1.66 4.78 -5.63
C LEU A 46 -2.45 3.84 -6.56
N VAL A 47 -3.04 4.37 -7.63
CA VAL A 47 -3.79 3.58 -8.62
C VAL A 47 -2.88 2.58 -9.32
N ALA A 48 -1.67 2.99 -9.74
CA ALA A 48 -0.71 2.11 -10.38
C ALA A 48 -0.25 0.98 -9.43
N SER A 49 0.07 1.32 -8.18
CA SER A 49 0.44 0.35 -7.14
C SER A 49 -0.67 -0.67 -6.89
N ALA A 50 -1.91 -0.19 -6.73
CA ALA A 50 -3.08 -1.07 -6.57
C ALA A 50 -3.29 -1.97 -7.80
N GLY A 51 -3.11 -1.43 -9.01
CA GLY A 51 -3.18 -2.21 -10.26
C GLY A 51 -2.13 -3.33 -10.30
N ILE A 52 -0.88 -3.00 -9.99
CA ILE A 52 0.23 -3.98 -9.93
C ILE A 52 -0.08 -5.06 -8.88
N ALA A 53 -0.50 -4.67 -7.67
CA ALA A 53 -0.85 -5.61 -6.61
C ALA A 53 -2.00 -6.54 -7.00
N THR A 54 -3.00 -6.02 -7.71
CA THR A 54 -4.15 -6.81 -8.18
C THR A 54 -3.72 -7.85 -9.22
N ILE A 55 -2.87 -7.46 -10.18
CA ILE A 55 -2.32 -8.36 -11.21
C ILE A 55 -1.40 -9.41 -10.56
N ALA A 56 -0.51 -8.99 -9.67
CA ALA A 56 0.37 -9.89 -8.95
C ALA A 56 -0.43 -10.90 -8.11
N GLY A 57 -1.48 -10.45 -7.43
CA GLY A 57 -2.38 -11.31 -6.67
C GLY A 57 -3.15 -12.30 -7.54
N SER A 58 -3.60 -11.89 -8.73
CA SER A 58 -4.28 -12.80 -9.66
C SER A 58 -3.33 -13.87 -10.19
N ILE A 59 -2.09 -13.51 -10.52
CA ILE A 59 -1.06 -14.46 -10.95
C ILE A 59 -0.69 -15.40 -9.80
N ALA A 60 -0.47 -14.87 -8.60
CA ALA A 60 -0.08 -15.67 -7.43
C ALA A 60 -1.12 -16.74 -7.08
N ARG A 61 -2.41 -16.48 -7.35
CA ARG A 61 -3.49 -17.46 -7.16
C ARG A 61 -3.36 -18.67 -8.06
N GLU A 62 -2.70 -18.57 -9.22
CA GLU A 62 -2.44 -19.71 -10.11
C GLU A 62 -1.37 -20.66 -9.56
N PHE A 63 -0.46 -20.15 -8.73
CA PHE A 63 0.65 -20.91 -8.15
C PHE A 63 0.39 -21.40 -6.72
N VAL A 64 -0.56 -20.76 -6.01
CA VAL A 64 -0.81 -21.03 -4.60
C VAL A 64 -2.31 -21.26 -4.37
N GLU A 65 -2.67 -22.51 -4.08
CA GLU A 65 -4.07 -22.89 -3.89
C GLU A 65 -4.60 -22.61 -2.47
N GLY A 66 -5.84 -22.13 -2.42
CA GLY A 66 -6.68 -22.12 -1.21
C GLY A 66 -6.10 -21.36 -0.01
N PRO A 67 -6.10 -21.94 1.20
CA PRO A 67 -5.73 -21.24 2.44
C PRO A 67 -4.24 -20.86 2.50
N MET A 68 -3.37 -21.50 1.70
CA MET A 68 -1.95 -21.17 1.66
C MET A 68 -1.68 -19.76 1.14
N LEU A 69 -2.49 -19.24 0.21
CA LEU A 69 -2.28 -17.88 -0.33
C LEU A 69 -2.40 -16.83 0.77
N LYS A 70 -3.39 -16.98 1.66
CA LYS A 70 -3.58 -16.08 2.82
C LYS A 70 -2.44 -16.21 3.82
N LEU A 71 -1.98 -17.44 4.08
CA LEU A 71 -0.90 -17.70 5.02
C LEU A 71 0.43 -17.11 4.53
N VAL A 72 0.76 -17.31 3.25
CA VAL A 72 1.97 -16.76 2.62
C VAL A 72 1.92 -15.24 2.59
N ALA A 73 0.79 -14.64 2.21
CA ALA A 73 0.63 -13.17 2.23
C ALA A 73 0.80 -12.60 3.65
N GLY A 74 0.18 -13.22 4.66
CA GLY A 74 0.31 -12.82 6.06
C GLY A 74 1.73 -12.98 6.61
N ALA A 75 2.38 -14.11 6.31
CA ALA A 75 3.77 -14.36 6.70
C ALA A 75 4.73 -13.36 6.04
N GLY A 76 4.53 -13.07 4.75
CA GLY A 76 5.29 -12.05 4.02
C GLY A 76 5.11 -10.66 4.63
N PHE A 77 3.88 -10.27 4.98
CA PHE A 77 3.60 -9.00 5.65
C PHE A 77 4.31 -8.89 7.00
N ILE A 78 4.28 -9.94 7.82
CA ILE A 78 5.00 -9.99 9.11
C ILE A 78 6.51 -9.89 8.88
N ALA A 79 7.05 -10.63 7.91
CA ALA A 79 8.48 -10.61 7.61
C ALA A 79 8.97 -9.22 7.17
N ILE A 80 8.22 -8.55 6.28
CA ILE A 80 8.53 -7.18 5.85
C ILE A 80 8.42 -6.22 7.04
N GLY A 81 7.37 -6.33 7.85
CA GLY A 81 7.20 -5.51 9.05
C GLY A 81 8.34 -5.68 10.04
N ALA A 82 8.77 -6.92 10.31
CA ALA A 82 9.91 -7.23 11.17
C ALA A 82 11.22 -6.69 10.61
N PHE A 83 11.43 -6.78 9.30
CA PHE A 83 12.61 -6.23 8.64
C PHE A 83 12.69 -4.70 8.76
N ILE A 84 11.58 -4.00 8.52
CA ILE A 84 11.49 -2.54 8.68
C ILE A 84 11.74 -2.14 10.14
N LEU A 85 11.12 -2.85 11.09
CA LEU A 85 11.28 -2.59 12.52
C LEU A 85 12.73 -2.81 12.97
N TRP A 86 13.37 -3.88 12.52
CA TRP A 86 14.77 -4.14 12.80
C TRP A 86 15.68 -3.01 12.30
N GLY A 87 15.44 -2.53 11.07
CA GLY A 87 16.16 -1.38 10.52
C GLY A 87 15.97 -0.10 11.34
N ALA A 88 14.78 0.13 11.88
CA ALA A 88 14.49 1.29 12.72
C ALA A 88 15.11 1.20 14.12
N LEU A 89 15.26 -0.02 14.67
CA LEU A 89 15.81 -0.27 16.01
C LEU A 89 17.34 -0.39 16.02
N LYS A 90 17.98 -0.61 14.88
CA LYS A 90 19.45 -0.69 14.79
C LYS A 90 20.04 0.69 15.18
N PRO A 91 20.78 0.79 16.30
CA PRO A 91 21.47 2.03 16.64
C PRO A 91 22.50 2.35 15.55
N ALA A 92 22.59 3.64 15.21
CA ALA A 92 23.49 4.17 14.18
C ALA A 92 24.96 3.80 14.43
#